data_AF-A0A3D1V1D6-F1
#
_entry.id   AF-A0A3D1V1D6-F1
#
_cell.length_a   1.000
_cell.length_b   1.000
_cell.length_c   1.000
_cell.angle_alpha   90.00
_cell.angle_beta   90.00
_cell.angle_gamma   90.00
#
_symmetry.space_group_name_H-M   'P 1'
#
loop_
_entity.id
_entity.type
_entity.pdbx_description
1 polymer ?
#
loop_
_entity_poly.entity_id
_entity_poly.type
_entity_poly.pdbx_seq_one_letter_code
_entity_poly.pdbx_strand_id
1 'polypeptide(L)'
;DAPGGVRLAQYFDKSRMEINDPSHDPADIWFVTNGLLARELITGAMQTGDQQWQQRGPAAVNIAGDPLATTSPTYASFAGLLDAPASAAGEAIARTIARDGSTGCCVADSHAVTAGPLAEPTGHRVASVFWDYLTSSGTIVERTYRTRGALFANPYYATGYPIAEAAWAWVPVGGIEQWVLVQPFERRVLTYTPAN
;
A
#
# COMPACT_ATOMS: atom_id res chain seq x y z
N ASP A 1 22.18 12.19 5.14
CA ASP A 1 22.83 12.22 3.82
C ASP A 1 23.51 10.89 3.56
N ALA A 2 23.19 10.23 2.44
CA ALA A 2 23.91 9.03 2.02
C ALA A 2 25.32 9.42 1.51
N PRO A 3 26.39 8.67 1.87
CA PRO A 3 27.74 8.95 1.37
C PRO A 3 27.78 8.99 -0.17
N GLY A 4 28.15 10.14 -0.73
CA GLY A 4 28.32 10.31 -2.19
C GLY A 4 27.07 10.69 -3.00
N GLY A 5 25.92 10.96 -2.36
CA GLY A 5 24.74 11.46 -3.08
C GLY A 5 24.06 10.46 -4.02
N VAL A 6 24.38 9.18 -3.88
CA VAL A 6 23.81 8.06 -4.66
C VAL A 6 23.33 6.97 -3.71
N ARG A 7 22.17 6.37 -4.02
CA ARG A 7 21.63 5.20 -3.34
C ARG A 7 21.54 4.04 -4.31
N LEU A 8 21.90 2.85 -3.85
CA LEU A 8 21.58 1.63 -4.56
C LEU A 8 20.09 1.33 -4.32
N ALA A 9 19.27 1.66 -5.31
CA ALA A 9 17.84 1.39 -5.29
C ALA A 9 17.53 0.26 -6.29
N GLN A 10 16.82 -0.76 -5.83
CA GLN A 10 16.25 -1.77 -6.72
C GLN A 10 14.74 -1.60 -6.78
N TYR A 11 14.23 -1.36 -7.99
CA TYR A 11 12.82 -1.20 -8.26
C TYR A 11 12.21 -2.58 -8.54
N PHE A 12 11.24 -2.96 -7.72
CA PHE A 12 10.30 -4.03 -8.02
C PHE A 12 8.95 -3.41 -8.36
N ASP A 13 8.16 -4.12 -9.15
CA ASP A 13 6.85 -3.70 -9.67
C ASP A 13 5.89 -3.12 -8.60
N LYS A 14 6.11 -3.45 -7.31
CA LYS A 14 5.30 -2.98 -6.17
C LYS A 14 6.10 -2.62 -4.91
N SER A 15 7.39 -2.33 -5.04
CA SER A 15 8.23 -1.86 -3.91
C SER A 15 9.58 -1.32 -4.37
N ARG A 16 10.09 -0.31 -3.67
CA ARG A 16 11.47 0.16 -3.78
C ARG A 16 12.23 -0.34 -2.55
N MET A 17 13.30 -1.13 -2.72
CA MET A 17 14.24 -1.41 -1.63
C MET A 17 15.41 -0.44 -1.72
N GLU A 18 15.71 0.25 -0.62
CA GLU A 18 16.83 1.20 -0.50
C GLU A 18 17.63 0.97 0.77
N ILE A 19 18.94 1.18 0.67
CA ILE A 19 19.82 1.35 1.83
C ILE A 19 19.98 2.86 2.01
N ASN A 20 19.35 3.42 3.04
CA ASN A 20 19.39 4.87 3.30
C ASN A 20 20.72 5.32 3.92
N ASP A 21 21.32 4.46 4.74
CA ASP A 21 22.62 4.67 5.37
C ASP A 21 23.50 3.41 5.21
N PRO A 22 24.46 3.41 4.27
CA PRO A 22 25.40 2.30 4.06
C PRO A 22 26.33 2.02 5.25
N SER A 23 26.40 2.93 6.23
CA SER A 23 27.21 2.78 7.45
C SER A 23 26.43 2.20 8.64
N HIS A 24 25.12 2.02 8.49
CA HIS A 24 24.27 1.37 9.49
C HIS A 24 24.55 -0.13 9.57
N ASP A 25 24.28 -0.78 10.71
CA ASP A 25 24.58 -2.19 10.90
C ASP A 25 23.82 -3.06 9.88
N PRO A 26 24.51 -3.82 9.00
CA PRO A 26 23.87 -4.70 8.02
C PRO A 26 23.03 -5.83 8.62
N ALA A 27 23.20 -6.11 9.92
CA ALA A 27 22.40 -7.08 10.65
C ALA A 27 21.09 -6.49 11.22
N ASP A 28 20.91 -5.17 11.17
CA ASP A 28 19.67 -4.50 11.58
C ASP A 28 18.60 -4.70 10.48
N ILE A 29 17.38 -5.05 10.90
CA ILE A 29 16.23 -5.09 9.99
C ILE A 29 16.00 -3.72 9.33
N TRP A 30 16.42 -2.61 9.94
CA TRP A 30 16.27 -1.28 9.35
C TRP A 30 17.34 -0.91 8.31
N PHE A 31 18.34 -1.77 8.09
CA PHE A 31 19.41 -1.55 7.09
C PHE A 31 18.89 -1.45 5.65
N VAL A 32 17.84 -2.23 5.34
CA VAL A 32 17.10 -2.13 4.08
C VAL A 32 15.75 -1.49 4.38
N THR A 33 15.59 -0.23 4.01
CA THR A 33 14.30 0.45 4.07
C THR A 33 13.54 0.26 2.77
N ASN A 34 12.27 -0.09 2.87
CA ASN A 34 11.38 0.06 1.71
C ASN A 34 11.04 1.55 1.57
N GLY A 35 11.33 2.12 0.41
CA GLY A 35 11.02 3.50 0.07
C GLY A 35 9.52 3.78 0.06
N LEU A 36 9.13 5.05 0.13
CA LEU A 36 7.74 5.51 0.22
C LEU A 36 7.01 5.46 -1.14
N LEU A 37 7.33 4.48 -1.99
CA LEU A 37 6.97 4.46 -3.41
C LEU A 37 5.48 4.74 -3.66
N ALA A 38 4.58 4.09 -2.92
CA ALA A 38 3.15 4.31 -3.08
C ALA A 38 2.75 5.76 -2.70
N ARG A 39 3.29 6.30 -1.59
CA ARG A 39 3.09 7.71 -1.23
C ARG A 39 3.65 8.66 -2.29
N GLU A 40 4.86 8.40 -2.80
CA GLU A 40 5.50 9.24 -3.83
C GLU A 40 4.68 9.24 -5.12
N LEU A 41 4.16 8.08 -5.54
CA LEU A 41 3.33 7.96 -6.74
C LEU A 41 1.97 8.64 -6.59
N ILE A 42 1.36 8.64 -5.39
CA ILE A 42 0.07 9.34 -5.15
C ILE A 42 0.27 10.85 -5.02
N THR A 43 1.31 11.29 -4.31
CA THR A 43 1.55 12.72 -4.02
C THR A 43 2.33 13.44 -5.13
N GLY A 44 3.07 12.70 -5.95
CA GLY A 44 4.09 13.24 -6.84
C GLY A 44 5.34 13.76 -6.11
N ALA A 45 5.41 13.67 -4.78
CA ALA A 45 6.58 14.11 -4.02
C ALA A 45 7.63 12.99 -4.04
N MET A 46 8.53 13.01 -5.05
CA MET A 46 9.58 12.02 -5.18
C MET A 46 10.73 12.34 -4.23
N GLN A 47 11.09 11.41 -3.35
CA GLN A 47 12.22 11.60 -2.45
C GLN A 47 13.55 11.47 -3.21
N THR A 48 14.39 12.49 -3.16
CA THR A 48 15.73 12.48 -3.79
C THR A 48 16.86 12.45 -2.76
N GLY A 49 16.55 12.56 -1.47
CA GLY A 49 17.48 12.46 -0.34
C GLY A 49 16.72 12.39 0.99
N ASP A 50 17.41 12.24 2.12
CA ASP A 50 16.78 12.01 3.44
C ASP A 50 15.72 13.07 3.78
N GLN A 51 15.98 14.32 3.43
CA GLN A 51 15.02 15.43 3.58
C GLN A 51 14.86 16.24 2.28
N GLN A 52 15.20 15.66 1.14
CA GLN A 52 15.07 16.31 -0.16
C GLN A 52 13.95 15.68 -0.98
N TRP A 53 13.10 16.54 -1.51
CA TRP A 53 11.94 16.16 -2.29
C TRP A 53 11.92 16.92 -3.61
N GLN A 54 11.59 16.22 -4.68
CA GLN A 54 11.30 16.81 -5.97
C GLN A 54 9.82 16.64 -6.28
N GLN A 55 9.11 17.75 -6.43
CA GLN A 55 7.71 17.71 -6.85
C GLN A 55 7.59 17.29 -8.32
N ARG A 56 6.79 16.26 -8.56
CA ARG A 56 6.30 15.78 -9.84
C ARG A 56 4.77 15.82 -9.85
N GLY A 57 4.16 15.35 -10.94
CA GLY A 57 2.74 15.05 -10.94
C GLY A 57 2.46 13.68 -10.30
N PRO A 58 1.31 13.50 -9.64
CA PRO A 58 0.80 12.17 -9.29
C PRO A 58 0.81 11.21 -10.48
N ALA A 59 1.11 9.94 -10.26
CA ALA A 59 1.34 8.98 -11.32
C ALA A 59 0.01 8.46 -11.92
N ALA A 60 -0.10 8.52 -13.26
CA ALA A 60 -1.22 7.99 -14.02
C ALA A 60 -1.10 6.48 -14.33
N VAL A 61 -0.26 5.76 -13.58
CA VAL A 61 -0.11 4.30 -13.67
C VAL A 61 -1.24 3.64 -12.87
N ASN A 62 -1.82 2.58 -13.41
CA ASN A 62 -2.89 1.83 -12.74
C ASN A 62 -2.42 1.34 -11.37
N ILE A 63 -3.21 1.62 -10.33
CA ILE A 63 -2.91 1.22 -8.96
C ILE A 63 -3.32 -0.24 -8.68
N ALA A 64 -4.31 -0.74 -9.45
CA ALA A 64 -4.81 -2.10 -9.41
C ALA A 64 -5.36 -2.52 -10.78
N GLY A 65 -5.54 -3.83 -10.97
CA GLY A 65 -5.99 -4.43 -12.23
C GLY A 65 -4.90 -4.55 -13.30
N ASP A 66 -5.32 -4.82 -14.53
CA ASP A 66 -4.42 -5.05 -15.65
C ASP A 66 -3.65 -3.77 -16.03
N PRO A 67 -2.34 -3.87 -16.37
CA PRO A 67 -1.49 -2.69 -16.60
C PRO A 67 -1.94 -1.77 -17.74
N LEU A 68 -2.64 -2.31 -18.75
CA LEU A 68 -3.09 -1.57 -19.93
C LEU A 68 -4.57 -1.13 -19.85
N ALA A 69 -5.24 -1.40 -18.72
CA ALA A 69 -6.64 -1.01 -18.54
C ALA A 69 -6.79 0.51 -18.52
N THR A 70 -7.72 1.04 -19.31
CA THR A 70 -7.99 2.48 -19.41
C THR A 70 -9.05 2.97 -18.42
N THR A 71 -9.71 2.05 -17.72
CA THR A 71 -10.80 2.30 -16.77
C THR A 71 -10.36 2.18 -15.31
N SER A 72 -9.25 1.51 -15.03
CA SER A 72 -8.75 1.31 -13.66
C SER A 72 -8.35 2.63 -13.01
N PRO A 73 -8.51 2.78 -11.68
CA PRO A 73 -7.89 3.87 -10.95
C PRO A 73 -6.37 3.78 -11.04
N THR A 74 -5.76 4.94 -10.88
CA THR A 74 -4.31 5.17 -10.89
C THR A 74 -3.86 5.60 -9.51
N TYR A 75 -2.55 5.71 -9.30
CA TYR A 75 -2.04 6.33 -8.08
C TYR A 75 -2.57 7.78 -7.92
N ALA A 76 -2.67 8.53 -9.02
CA ALA A 76 -3.25 9.87 -9.01
C ALA A 76 -4.71 9.92 -8.55
N SER A 77 -5.49 8.84 -8.77
CA SER A 77 -6.89 8.77 -8.37
C SER A 77 -7.08 8.84 -6.85
N PHE A 78 -6.07 8.42 -6.07
CA PHE A 78 -6.11 8.43 -4.60
C PHE A 78 -5.65 9.74 -3.96
N ALA A 79 -5.18 10.73 -4.73
CA ALA A 79 -4.67 11.99 -4.18
C ALA A 79 -5.69 12.71 -3.29
N GLY A 80 -6.97 12.70 -3.69
CA GLY A 80 -8.05 13.30 -2.91
C GLY A 80 -8.49 12.50 -1.67
N LEU A 81 -7.96 11.29 -1.47
CA LEU A 81 -8.28 10.42 -0.33
C LEU A 81 -7.25 10.47 0.80
N LEU A 82 -6.11 11.14 0.60
CA LEU A 82 -5.06 11.26 1.61
C LEU A 82 -5.52 12.02 2.86
N ASP A 83 -6.40 13.01 2.70
CA ASP A 83 -6.94 13.80 3.80
C ASP A 83 -8.34 13.33 4.22
N ALA A 84 -8.85 12.22 3.64
CA ALA A 84 -10.16 11.71 3.97
C ALA A 84 -10.18 11.14 5.40
N PRO A 85 -11.18 11.47 6.23
CA PRO A 85 -11.25 10.96 7.58
C PRO A 85 -11.42 9.44 7.60
N ALA A 86 -10.90 8.80 8.64
CA ALA A 86 -11.12 7.38 8.87
C ALA A 86 -12.61 7.06 9.03
N SER A 87 -12.97 5.89 8.52
CA SER A 87 -14.29 5.30 8.74
C SER A 87 -14.47 4.92 10.22
N ALA A 88 -15.72 4.72 10.66
CA ALA A 88 -15.95 4.24 12.02
C ALA A 88 -15.41 2.81 12.19
N ALA A 89 -14.95 2.47 13.41
CA ALA A 89 -14.46 1.11 13.67
C ALA A 89 -15.57 0.07 13.41
N GLY A 90 -15.26 -0.96 12.63
CA GLY A 90 -16.20 -2.00 12.24
C GLY A 90 -17.23 -1.59 11.18
N GLU A 91 -17.16 -0.37 10.64
CA GLU A 91 -18.02 0.07 9.54
C GLU A 91 -17.73 -0.75 8.28
N ALA A 92 -18.78 -1.13 7.55
CA ALA A 92 -18.63 -1.82 6.27
C ALA A 92 -17.97 -0.91 5.24
N ILE A 93 -16.89 -1.39 4.61
CA ILE A 93 -16.21 -0.64 3.56
C ILE A 93 -16.99 -0.84 2.26
N ALA A 94 -17.80 0.16 1.89
CA ALA A 94 -18.60 0.16 0.67
C ALA A 94 -18.25 1.29 -0.31
N ARG A 95 -17.31 2.17 0.06
CA ARG A 95 -16.81 3.27 -0.78
C ARG A 95 -16.22 2.73 -2.07
N THR A 96 -16.56 3.34 -3.20
CA THR A 96 -15.93 3.08 -4.49
C THR A 96 -15.02 4.22 -4.90
N ILE A 97 -14.07 3.92 -5.79
CA ILE A 97 -13.21 4.92 -6.43
C ILE A 97 -13.17 4.67 -7.94
N ALA A 98 -13.38 5.73 -8.72
CA ALA A 98 -13.25 5.71 -10.17
C ALA A 98 -11.88 6.26 -10.62
N ARG A 99 -11.58 6.12 -11.93
CA ARG A 99 -10.29 6.55 -12.48
C ARG A 99 -9.99 8.03 -12.32
N ASP A 100 -11.01 8.88 -12.39
CA ASP A 100 -10.87 10.32 -12.17
C ASP A 100 -10.71 10.72 -10.69
N GLY A 101 -10.70 9.75 -9.77
CA GLY A 101 -10.62 9.97 -8.33
C GLY A 101 -11.96 10.29 -7.69
N SER A 102 -13.06 10.30 -8.45
CA SER A 102 -14.40 10.44 -7.86
C SER A 102 -14.71 9.25 -6.97
N THR A 103 -15.22 9.56 -5.78
CA THR A 103 -15.65 8.55 -4.81
C THR A 103 -17.15 8.34 -4.93
N GLY A 104 -17.58 7.10 -4.88
CA GLY A 104 -18.99 6.74 -4.85
C GLY A 104 -19.33 5.81 -3.70
N CYS A 105 -20.59 5.40 -3.71
CA CYS A 105 -21.13 4.34 -2.87
C CYS A 105 -22.34 3.73 -3.62
N CYS A 106 -22.83 2.53 -3.31
CA CYS A 106 -22.23 1.48 -2.49
C CYS A 106 -21.95 0.29 -3.41
N VAL A 107 -20.85 -0.44 -3.20
CA VAL A 107 -20.75 -1.78 -3.79
C VAL A 107 -21.90 -2.64 -3.24
N ALA A 108 -22.52 -3.45 -4.10
CA ALA A 108 -23.67 -4.26 -3.72
C ALA A 108 -23.33 -5.36 -2.70
N ASP A 109 -22.09 -5.86 -2.74
CA ASP A 109 -21.53 -6.81 -1.78
C ASP A 109 -20.15 -6.33 -1.36
N SER A 110 -20.00 -5.93 -0.09
CA SER A 110 -18.71 -5.56 0.49
C SER A 110 -17.91 -6.78 0.94
N HIS A 111 -18.44 -8.00 0.75
CA HIS A 111 -17.83 -9.26 1.15
C HIS A 111 -17.45 -9.28 2.64
N ALA A 112 -18.28 -8.63 3.46
CA ALA A 112 -18.07 -8.43 4.90
C ALA A 112 -16.73 -7.73 5.26
N VAL A 113 -16.12 -7.01 4.33
CA VAL A 113 -14.93 -6.20 4.60
C VAL A 113 -15.34 -4.99 5.44
N THR A 114 -14.65 -4.79 6.56
CA THR A 114 -14.92 -3.70 7.50
C THR A 114 -13.68 -2.88 7.81
N ALA A 115 -13.87 -1.66 8.33
CA ALA A 115 -12.80 -0.81 8.79
C ALA A 115 -12.21 -1.34 10.11
N GLY A 116 -10.99 -1.85 10.05
CA GLY A 116 -10.27 -2.47 11.16
C GLY A 116 -9.57 -1.45 12.07
N PRO A 117 -8.39 -1.77 12.61
CA PRO A 117 -7.71 -0.91 13.58
C PRO A 117 -7.23 0.40 12.95
N LEU A 118 -7.21 1.45 13.77
CA LEU A 118 -6.70 2.77 13.41
C LEU A 118 -5.17 2.78 13.50
N ALA A 119 -4.52 3.24 12.44
CA ALA A 119 -3.11 3.61 12.46
C ALA A 119 -2.99 5.07 12.96
N GLU A 120 -2.74 5.24 14.26
CA GLU A 120 -2.61 6.57 14.89
C GLU A 120 -1.68 7.54 14.13
N PRO A 121 -0.51 7.13 13.58
CA PRO A 121 0.39 8.08 12.91
C PRO A 121 -0.17 8.74 11.65
N THR A 122 -1.11 8.08 10.95
CA THR A 122 -1.69 8.59 9.70
C THR A 122 -3.18 8.89 9.81
N GLY A 123 -3.84 8.45 10.89
CA GLY A 123 -5.27 8.67 11.08
C GLY A 123 -6.17 7.83 10.16
N HIS A 124 -5.62 6.82 9.48
CA HIS A 124 -6.37 5.90 8.62
C HIS A 124 -6.53 4.51 9.23
N ARG A 125 -7.61 3.82 8.91
CA ARG A 125 -7.85 2.43 9.33
C ARG A 125 -7.37 1.44 8.31
N VAL A 126 -6.88 0.30 8.77
CA VAL A 126 -6.56 -0.84 7.91
C VAL A 126 -7.84 -1.65 7.64
N ALA A 127 -8.16 -1.98 6.39
CA ALA A 127 -9.31 -2.84 6.10
C ALA A 127 -9.14 -4.23 6.75
N SER A 128 -10.23 -4.84 7.23
CA SER A 128 -10.21 -6.09 8.00
C SER A 128 -9.42 -7.20 7.32
N VAL A 129 -9.67 -7.43 6.02
CA VAL A 129 -8.97 -8.46 5.24
C VAL A 129 -7.46 -8.22 5.13
N PHE A 130 -7.03 -6.96 5.07
CA PHE A 130 -5.61 -6.63 5.06
C PHE A 130 -5.00 -6.74 6.45
N TRP A 131 -5.76 -6.38 7.49
CA TRP A 131 -5.31 -6.57 8.86
C TRP A 131 -5.12 -8.06 9.19
N ASP A 132 -6.08 -8.91 8.81
CA ASP A 132 -6.01 -10.35 9.00
C ASP A 132 -4.80 -10.94 8.26
N TYR A 133 -4.53 -10.46 7.05
CA TYR A 133 -3.33 -10.86 6.30
C TYR A 133 -2.03 -10.42 7.00
N LEU A 134 -1.94 -9.15 7.40
CA LEU A 134 -0.73 -8.59 8.04
C LEU A 134 -0.47 -9.17 9.43
N THR A 135 -1.49 -9.72 10.09
CA THR A 135 -1.39 -10.38 11.40
C THR A 135 -1.40 -11.91 11.31
N SER A 136 -1.44 -12.47 10.10
CA SER A 136 -1.48 -13.91 9.88
C SER A 136 -0.19 -14.62 10.30
N SER A 137 -0.32 -15.90 10.63
CA SER A 137 0.78 -16.79 10.98
C SER A 137 0.83 -17.99 10.05
N GLY A 138 2.03 -18.47 9.75
CA GLY A 138 2.26 -19.58 8.84
C GLY A 138 3.62 -20.22 9.04
N THR A 139 3.98 -21.13 8.13
CA THR A 139 5.29 -21.78 8.16
C THR A 139 6.35 -20.79 7.69
N ILE A 140 7.24 -20.39 8.59
CA ILE A 140 8.41 -19.56 8.31
C ILE A 140 9.67 -20.43 8.34
N VAL A 141 10.70 -20.02 7.60
CA VAL A 141 12.03 -20.63 7.69
C VAL A 141 12.91 -19.68 8.49
N GLU A 142 13.27 -20.10 9.71
CA GLU A 142 14.20 -19.36 10.55
C GLU A 142 15.56 -20.05 10.52
N ARG A 143 16.53 -19.39 9.88
CA ARG A 143 17.86 -19.93 9.51
C ARG A 143 17.77 -21.16 8.60
N THR A 144 17.42 -22.32 9.17
CA THR A 144 17.33 -23.63 8.49
C THR A 144 16.16 -24.48 8.97
N TYR A 145 15.41 -24.04 9.99
CA TYR A 145 14.28 -24.81 10.54
C TYR A 145 12.95 -24.23 10.03
N ARG A 146 12.06 -25.11 9.58
CA ARG A 146 10.66 -24.76 9.35
C ARG A 146 9.96 -24.72 10.70
N THR A 147 9.48 -23.55 11.09
CA THR A 147 8.66 -23.36 12.29
C THR A 147 7.37 -22.62 11.93
N ARG A 148 6.38 -22.61 12.83
CA ARG A 148 5.17 -21.80 12.68
C ARG A 148 5.35 -20.50 13.45
N GLY A 149 5.17 -19.36 12.78
CA GLY A 149 5.31 -18.04 13.38
C GLY A 149 4.50 -16.98 12.64
N ALA A 150 4.54 -15.74 13.11
CA ALA A 150 3.94 -14.62 12.39
C ALA A 150 4.62 -14.48 11.02
N LEU A 151 3.83 -14.32 9.95
CA LEU A 151 4.39 -14.06 8.62
C LEU A 151 5.09 -12.69 8.56
N PHE A 152 4.69 -11.78 9.45
CA PHE A 152 5.27 -10.46 9.62
C PHE A 152 5.62 -10.24 11.09
N ALA A 153 6.89 -10.01 11.40
CA ALA A 153 7.31 -9.67 12.77
C ALA A 153 6.73 -8.33 13.24
N ASN A 154 6.43 -7.43 12.30
CA ASN A 154 5.69 -6.19 12.52
C ASN A 154 4.76 -5.94 11.31
N PRO A 155 3.43 -5.80 11.51
CA PRO A 155 2.44 -5.60 10.45
C PRO A 155 2.74 -4.44 9.50
N TYR A 156 3.41 -3.39 9.98
CA TYR A 156 3.70 -2.17 9.20
C TYR A 156 5.14 -2.11 8.70
N TYR A 157 6.01 -3.04 9.09
CA TYR A 157 7.41 -2.97 8.69
C TYR A 157 7.57 -3.10 7.16
N ALA A 158 6.84 -4.03 6.53
CA ALA A 158 6.93 -4.23 5.08
C ALA A 158 6.08 -3.24 4.26
N THR A 159 4.94 -2.79 4.79
CA THR A 159 3.94 -1.99 4.05
C THR A 159 3.97 -0.49 4.40
N GLY A 160 4.46 -0.14 5.59
CA GLY A 160 4.27 1.18 6.20
C GLY A 160 2.84 1.35 6.72
N TYR A 161 2.48 2.56 7.14
CA TYR A 161 1.12 2.88 7.59
C TYR A 161 0.16 3.08 6.41
N PRO A 162 -1.16 2.83 6.57
CA PRO A 162 -2.15 3.19 5.55
C PRO A 162 -2.13 4.71 5.36
N ILE A 163 -2.14 5.18 4.11
CA ILE A 163 -2.16 6.61 3.77
C ILE A 163 -3.50 7.06 3.16
N ALA A 164 -4.43 6.12 3.03
CA ALA A 164 -5.82 6.36 2.66
C ALA A 164 -6.68 5.20 3.18
N GLU A 165 -7.98 5.48 3.37
CA GLU A 165 -8.97 4.43 3.60
C GLU A 165 -9.08 3.50 2.37
N ALA A 166 -9.40 2.24 2.59
CA ALA A 166 -9.63 1.31 1.50
C ALA A 166 -10.88 1.69 0.69
N ALA A 167 -10.81 1.49 -0.62
CA ALA A 167 -11.92 1.75 -1.54
C ALA A 167 -12.01 0.63 -2.59
N TRP A 168 -13.22 0.34 -3.03
CA TRP A 168 -13.49 -0.63 -4.09
C TRP A 168 -13.30 0.00 -5.46
N ALA A 169 -12.54 -0.67 -6.32
CA ALA A 169 -12.32 -0.30 -7.69
C ALA A 169 -12.90 -1.37 -8.63
N TRP A 170 -13.61 -0.95 -9.67
CA TRP A 170 -14.02 -1.83 -10.74
C TRP A 170 -12.90 -1.91 -11.78
N VAL A 171 -12.21 -3.04 -11.85
CA VAL A 171 -11.00 -3.20 -12.66
C VAL A 171 -10.96 -4.57 -13.34
N PRO A 172 -10.32 -4.68 -14.52
CA PRO A 172 -10.03 -5.98 -15.12
C PRO A 172 -8.86 -6.64 -14.40
N VAL A 173 -8.99 -7.93 -14.10
CA VAL A 173 -7.89 -8.80 -13.65
C VAL A 173 -7.85 -10.01 -14.56
N GLY A 174 -6.79 -10.15 -15.36
CA GLY A 174 -6.71 -11.19 -16.38
C GLY A 174 -7.78 -11.02 -17.47
N GLY A 175 -8.14 -9.78 -17.79
CA GLY A 175 -9.19 -9.43 -18.76
C GLY A 175 -10.63 -9.55 -18.24
N ILE A 176 -10.84 -9.96 -16.99
CA ILE A 176 -12.18 -10.10 -16.39
C ILE A 176 -12.44 -8.95 -15.43
N GLU A 177 -13.43 -8.12 -15.76
CA GLU A 177 -13.90 -7.01 -14.94
C GLU A 177 -14.51 -7.50 -13.62
N GLN A 178 -14.02 -6.98 -12.50
CA GLN A 178 -14.47 -7.36 -11.17
C GLN A 178 -14.16 -6.28 -10.13
N TRP A 179 -14.81 -6.40 -8.96
CA TRP A 179 -14.51 -5.56 -7.80
C TRP A 179 -13.21 -6.01 -7.14
N VAL A 180 -12.29 -5.06 -6.99
CA VAL A 180 -11.05 -5.22 -6.24
C VAL A 180 -10.99 -4.15 -5.16
N LEU A 181 -10.84 -4.56 -3.91
CA LEU A 181 -10.58 -3.65 -2.81
C LEU A 181 -9.13 -3.19 -2.90
N VAL A 182 -8.89 -1.89 -2.85
CA VAL A 182 -7.56 -1.29 -2.93
C VAL A 182 -7.32 -0.44 -1.69
N GLN A 183 -6.17 -0.63 -1.04
CA GLN A 183 -5.72 0.24 0.03
C GLN A 183 -4.25 0.64 -0.17
N PRO A 184 -3.96 1.93 -0.36
CA PRO A 184 -2.60 2.45 -0.34
C PRO A 184 -2.03 2.55 1.07
N PHE A 185 -0.81 2.03 1.23
CA PHE A 185 0.06 2.26 2.38
C PHE A 185 1.26 3.08 1.91
N GLU A 186 2.08 3.54 2.84
CA GLU A 186 3.25 4.35 2.54
C GLU A 186 4.19 3.71 1.52
N ARG A 187 4.43 2.39 1.65
CA ARG A 187 5.46 1.68 0.87
C ARG A 187 4.86 0.80 -0.22
N ARG A 188 3.62 0.34 -0.03
CA ARG A 188 2.96 -0.63 -0.92
C ARG A 188 1.47 -0.37 -1.02
N VAL A 189 0.86 -0.88 -2.08
CA VAL A 189 -0.59 -0.98 -2.21
C VAL A 189 -1.00 -2.41 -1.96
N LEU A 190 -1.99 -2.62 -1.09
CA LEU A 190 -2.62 -3.92 -0.90
C LEU A 190 -3.92 -3.98 -1.71
N THR A 191 -4.16 -5.13 -2.32
CA THR A 191 -5.35 -5.40 -3.12
C THR A 191 -5.99 -6.70 -2.68
N TYR A 192 -7.32 -6.73 -2.58
CA TYR A 192 -8.09 -7.93 -2.25
C TYR A 192 -9.17 -8.17 -3.30
N THR A 193 -9.21 -9.39 -3.80
CA THR A 193 -10.21 -9.87 -4.74
C THR A 193 -11.02 -10.97 -4.03
N PRO A 194 -12.33 -10.83 -3.87
CA PRO A 194 -13.18 -11.81 -3.17
C PRO A 194 -13.18 -13.22 -3.76
N ALA A 195 -12.80 -13.36 -5.03
CA ALA A 195 -12.74 -14.65 -5.73
C ALA A 195 -11.44 -15.45 -5.49
N ASN A 196 -10.47 -14.91 -4.75
CA ASN A 196 -9.18 -15.54 -4.46
C ASN A 196 -9.13 -16.27 -3.11
#